data_AF-A0A9P0LM32-F1
#
_entry.id   AF-A0A9P0LM32-F1
#
_cell.length_a   1.000
_cell.length_b   1.000
_cell.length_c   1.000
_cell.angle_alpha   90.00
_cell.angle_beta   90.00
_cell.angle_gamma   90.00
#
_symmetry.space_group_name_H-M   'P 1'
#
loop_
_entity.id
_entity.type
_entity.pdbx_description
1 polymer ?
#
loop_
_entity_poly.entity_id
_entity_poly.type
_entity_poly.pdbx_seq_one_letter_code
_entity_poly.pdbx_strand_id
1 'polypeptide(L)'
;MPDICIAYKLHLECGKMINLYDWLQAFLSIVDPSDADEESDRYVKPELQARFTQIVTELEYLGFIKNSKRKADHVARLTWGG
;
A
#
# COMPACT_ATOMS: atom_id res chain seq x y z
N MET A 1 4.08 8.92 -12.36
CA MET A 1 2.79 8.19 -12.31
C MET A 1 2.09 8.63 -11.02
N PRO A 2 0.77 8.91 -11.01
CA PRO A 2 0.08 9.28 -9.76
C PRO A 2 0.14 8.15 -8.73
N ASP A 3 0.23 8.50 -7.44
CA ASP A 3 0.40 7.53 -6.34
C ASP A 3 -0.75 6.54 -6.26
N ILE A 4 -1.99 7.02 -6.43
CA ILE A 4 -3.19 6.18 -6.44
C ILE A 4 -3.14 5.11 -7.54
N CYS A 5 -2.55 5.43 -8.71
CA CYS A 5 -2.41 4.45 -9.79
C CYS A 5 -1.36 3.39 -9.45
N ILE A 6 -0.28 3.75 -8.75
CA ILE A 6 0.74 2.81 -8.27
C ILE A 6 0.10 1.87 -7.24
N ALA A 7 -0.57 2.43 -6.23
CA ALA A 7 -1.27 1.70 -5.19
C ALA A 7 -2.29 0.71 -5.78
N TYR A 8 -3.09 1.17 -6.75
CA TYR A 8 -4.08 0.35 -7.42
C TYR A 8 -3.46 -0.82 -8.18
N LYS A 9 -2.34 -0.62 -8.90
CA LYS A 9 -1.66 -1.73 -9.59
C LYS A 9 -1.14 -2.77 -8.59
N LEU A 10 -0.46 -2.31 -7.53
CA LEU A 10 0.02 -3.20 -6.46
C LEU A 10 -1.13 -3.97 -5.78
N HIS A 11 -2.28 -3.34 -5.56
CA HIS A 11 -3.45 -3.99 -4.95
C HIS A 11 -4.01 -5.14 -5.80
N LEU A 12 -3.85 -5.08 -7.13
CA LEU A 12 -4.31 -6.13 -8.05
C LEU A 12 -3.42 -7.38 -7.98
N GLU A 13 -2.12 -7.19 -7.79
CA GLU A 13 -1.14 -8.27 -7.62
C GLU A 13 -1.24 -8.96 -6.26
N CYS A 14 -1.85 -8.29 -5.26
CA CYS A 14 -2.05 -8.85 -3.94
C CYS A 14 -3.20 -9.88 -3.87
N GLY A 15 -3.14 -10.77 -2.88
CA GLY A 15 -4.22 -11.69 -2.57
C GLY A 15 -5.43 -11.04 -1.87
N LYS A 16 -6.36 -11.88 -1.39
CA LYS A 16 -7.59 -11.44 -0.70
C LYS A 16 -7.34 -10.58 0.55
N MET A 17 -6.21 -10.80 1.23
CA MET A 17 -5.78 -10.01 2.38
C MET A 17 -4.41 -9.42 2.05
N ILE A 18 -4.27 -8.12 2.30
CA ILE A 18 -3.07 -7.34 2.00
C ILE A 18 -2.46 -6.90 3.33
N ASN A 19 -1.18 -7.18 3.55
CA ASN A 19 -0.42 -6.64 4.68
C ASN A 19 -0.04 -5.18 4.36
N LEU A 20 -0.38 -4.25 5.25
CA LEU A 20 -0.11 -2.83 5.04
C LEU A 20 1.38 -2.51 4.97
N TYR A 21 2.22 -3.22 5.73
CA TYR A 21 3.66 -2.99 5.74
C TYR A 21 4.31 -3.42 4.42
N ASP A 22 4.01 -4.64 3.97
CA ASP A 22 4.56 -5.17 2.71
C ASP A 22 4.09 -4.31 1.52
N TRP A 23 2.84 -3.83 1.57
CA TRP A 23 2.30 -2.94 0.54
C TRP A 23 2.97 -1.56 0.55
N LEU A 24 3.25 -1.01 1.74
CA LEU A 24 4.04 0.22 1.90
C LEU A 24 5.43 0.05 1.29
N GLN A 25 6.14 -1.04 1.62
CA GLN A 25 7.48 -1.29 1.06
C GLN A 25 7.46 -1.43 -0.46
N ALA A 26 6.49 -2.15 -1.00
CA ALA A 26 6.29 -2.25 -2.46
C ALA A 26 5.96 -0.90 -3.11
N PHE A 27 5.28 0.00 -2.40
CA PHE A 27 5.02 1.36 -2.87
C PHE A 27 6.29 2.22 -2.86
N LEU A 28 7.08 2.15 -1.78
CA LEU A 28 8.33 2.90 -1.63
C LEU A 28 9.38 2.50 -2.67
N SER A 29 9.51 1.20 -2.98
CA SER A 29 10.45 0.72 -3.99
C SER A 29 10.17 1.27 -5.40
N ILE A 30 8.94 1.72 -5.67
CA ILE A 30 8.54 2.34 -6.94
C ILE A 30 8.69 3.87 -6.89
N VAL A 31 8.37 4.50 -5.76
CA VAL A 31 8.33 5.97 -5.63
C VAL A 31 9.70 6.57 -5.31
N ASP A 32 10.51 5.87 -4.52
CA ASP A 32 11.84 6.31 -4.09
C ASP A 32 12.85 5.15 -4.16
N PRO A 33 13.24 4.71 -5.36
CA PRO A 33 14.13 3.57 -5.54
C PRO A 33 15.57 3.82 -5.04
N SER A 34 15.90 5.08 -4.73
CA SER A 34 17.24 5.48 -4.25
C SER A 34 17.47 5.20 -2.77
N ASP A 35 16.41 5.03 -1.98
CA ASP A 35 16.47 4.68 -0.55
C ASP A 35 16.25 3.18 -0.29
N ALA A 36 16.32 2.34 -1.34
CA ALA A 36 16.14 0.90 -1.27
C ALA A 36 17.38 0.12 -0.76
N ASP A 37 18.24 0.74 0.05
CA ASP A 37 19.29 0.03 0.77
C ASP A 37 18.68 -0.75 1.94
N GLU A 38 19.03 -2.04 2.07
CA GLU A 38 18.43 -3.02 3.01
C GLU A 38 18.45 -2.58 4.49
N GLU A 39 19.29 -1.61 4.86
CA GLU A 39 19.40 -1.07 6.22
C GLU A 39 18.43 0.12 6.49
N SER A 40 17.95 0.78 5.43
CA SER A 40 16.98 1.89 5.49
C SER A 40 15.52 1.42 5.47
N ASP A 41 15.27 0.11 5.31
CA ASP A 41 13.94 -0.50 5.18
C ASP A 41 13.02 -0.20 6.38
N ARG A 42 13.61 0.15 7.53
CA ARG A 42 12.89 0.54 8.76
C ARG A 42 12.57 2.03 8.85
N TYR A 43 13.26 2.89 8.10
CA TYR A 43 13.08 4.33 8.14
C TYR A 43 12.31 4.80 6.92
N VAL A 44 11.00 5.00 7.11
CA VAL A 44 10.14 5.59 6.09
C VAL A 44 10.08 7.10 6.31
N LYS A 45 10.41 7.89 5.29
CA LYS A 45 10.25 9.36 5.33
C LYS A 45 8.80 9.69 5.70
N PRO A 46 8.54 10.59 6.69
CA PRO A 46 7.18 10.92 7.11
C PRO A 46 6.26 11.38 5.98
N GLU A 47 6.81 12.07 4.98
CA GLU A 47 6.09 12.52 3.79
C GLU A 47 5.59 11.35 2.93
N LEU A 48 6.40 10.31 2.75
CA LEU A 48 6.03 9.11 2.00
C LEU A 48 5.00 8.28 2.76
N GLN A 49 5.12 8.19 4.09
CA GLN A 49 4.13 7.55 4.94
C GLN A 49 2.77 8.27 4.88
N ALA A 50 2.77 9.61 4.88
CA ALA A 50 1.55 10.41 4.77
C ALA A 50 0.89 10.21 3.40
N ARG A 51 1.67 10.22 2.31
CA ARG A 51 1.19 9.91 0.96
C ARG A 51 0.60 8.52 0.87
N PHE A 52 1.27 7.51 1.43
CA PHE A 52 0.75 6.14 1.47
C PHE A 52 -0.58 6.06 2.25
N THR A 53 -0.64 6.71 3.41
CA THR A 53 -1.87 6.73 4.22
C THR A 53 -3.03 7.36 3.45
N GLN A 54 -2.76 8.45 2.72
CA GLN A 54 -3.77 9.11 1.88
C GLN A 54 -4.28 8.20 0.77
N ILE A 55 -3.41 7.51 0.02
CA ILE A 55 -3.87 6.61 -1.06
C ILE A 55 -4.64 5.40 -0.52
N VAL A 56 -4.29 4.90 0.67
CA VAL A 56 -5.02 3.80 1.32
C VAL A 56 -6.44 4.26 1.69
N THR A 57 -6.59 5.45 2.25
CA THR A 57 -7.92 5.99 2.59
C THR A 57 -8.76 6.30 1.35
N GLU A 58 -8.14 6.77 0.27
CA GLU A 58 -8.81 6.97 -1.02
C GLU A 58 -9.31 5.63 -1.61
N LEU A 59 -8.49 4.57 -1.58
CA LEU A 59 -8.90 3.25 -2.05
C LEU A 59 -9.97 2.60 -1.16
N GLU A 60 -9.94 2.84 0.15
CA GLU A 60 -11.01 2.42 1.06
C GLU A 60 -12.32 3.18 0.79
N TYR A 61 -12.23 4.51 0.60
CA TYR A 61 -13.38 5.35 0.28
C TYR A 61 -14.07 4.94 -1.03
N LEU A 62 -13.30 4.58 -2.05
CA LEU A 62 -13.81 4.08 -3.33
C LEU A 62 -14.34 2.64 -3.26
N GLY A 63 -14.12 1.93 -2.16
CA GLY A 63 -14.62 0.57 -1.94
C GLY A 63 -13.78 -0.54 -2.57
N PHE A 64 -12.51 -0.28 -2.91
CA PHE A 64 -11.59 -1.32 -3.40
C PHE A 64 -11.05 -2.20 -2.26
N ILE A 65 -10.87 -1.60 -1.08
CA ILE A 65 -10.36 -2.28 0.12
C ILE A 65 -11.21 -1.94 1.33
N LYS A 66 -11.03 -2.70 2.42
CA LYS A 66 -11.64 -2.44 3.72
C LYS A 66 -10.74 -2.91 4.85
N ASN A 67 -10.74 -2.19 5.97
CA ASN A 67 -10.02 -2.61 7.16
C ASN A 67 -10.47 -4.01 7.64
N SER A 68 -9.50 -4.91 7.82
CA SER A 68 -9.78 -6.27 8.30
C SER A 68 -9.98 -6.27 9.81
N LYS A 69 -11.06 -6.89 10.27
CA LYS A 69 -11.25 -7.21 11.71
C LYS A 69 -10.59 -8.52 12.12
N ARG A 70 -10.05 -9.29 11.17
CA ARG A 70 -9.50 -10.65 11.40
C ARG A 70 -8.04 -10.66 11.77
N LYS A 71 -7.24 -9.72 11.27
CA LYS A 71 -5.79 -9.64 11.51
C LYS A 71 -5.41 -8.17 11.57
N ALA A 72 -4.67 -7.80 12.61
CA ALA A 72 -4.11 -6.46 12.73
C ALA A 72 -3.22 -6.15 11.51
N ASP A 73 -3.18 -4.87 11.13
CA ASP A 73 -2.33 -4.36 10.05
C ASP A 73 -2.62 -4.95 8.65
N HIS A 74 -3.80 -5.55 8.47
CA HIS A 74 -4.25 -6.10 7.19
C HIS A 74 -5.52 -5.40 6.70
N VAL A 75 -5.60 -5.25 5.38
CA VAL A 75 -6.83 -4.84 4.69
C VAL A 75 -7.34 -5.98 3.82
N ALA A 76 -8.65 -6.08 3.70
CA ALA A 76 -9.31 -7.03 2.81
C ALA A 76 -9.60 -6.36 1.46
N ARG A 77 -9.21 -7.01 0.37
CA ARG A 77 -9.60 -6.59 -0.98
C ARG A 77 -11.07 -6.94 -1.22
N LEU A 78 -11.85 -5.97 -1.70
CA LEU A 78 -13.28 -6.13 -1.97
C LEU A 78 -13.57 -6.37 -3.45
N THR A 79 -12.65 -5.98 -4.32
CA THR A 79 -12.77 -6.12 -5.78
C THR A 79 -11.95 -7.29 -6.31
N TRP A 80 -12.41 -7.84 -7.42
CA TRP A 80 -11.69 -8.84 -8.20
C TRP A 80 -11.32 -8.16 -9.52
N GLY A 81 -10.04 -7.82 -9.68
CA GLY A 81 -9.47 -7.53 -11.00
C GLY A 81 -8.81 -8.80 -11.51
N GLY A 82 -9.05 -9.10 -12.79
CA GLY A 82 -8.86 -10.41 -13.44
C GLY A 82 -7.46 -11.00 -13.35
#